data_AF-C5B6W1-F1
#
_entry.id   AF-C5B6W1-F1
#
_cell.length_a   1.000
_cell.length_b   1.000
_cell.length_c   1.000
_cell.angle_alpha   90.00
_cell.angle_beta   90.00
_cell.angle_gamma   90.00
#
_symmetry.space_group_name_H-M   'P 1'
#
loop_
_entity.id
_entity.type
_entity.pdbx_description
1 polymer ?
#
loop_
_entity_poly.entity_id
_entity_poly.type
_entity_poly.pdbx_seq_one_letter_code
_entity_poly.pdbx_strand_id
1 'polypeptide(L)'
;MARNLIPPKAPAVRFRIEPAYAPREKVARLLHLTEPQFRECASKLYARGFPLPDETTGMYHLEAIDRWSKRKRPDLFPETGFPVPTPEPPPRVDLGAKAREMYEAEQRRRAEILAQRRRKS
;
A
#
# COMPACT_ATOMS: atom_id res chain seq x y z
N MET A 1 -19.15 -43.53 -51.88
CA MET A 1 -19.46 -43.10 -50.50
C MET A 1 -18.40 -42.11 -50.04
N ALA A 2 -18.65 -40.81 -50.15
CA ALA A 2 -17.69 -39.78 -49.74
C ALA A 2 -17.69 -39.66 -48.21
N ARG A 3 -16.50 -39.75 -47.59
CA ARG A 3 -16.34 -39.58 -46.14
C ARG A 3 -16.47 -38.09 -45.83
N ASN A 4 -17.54 -37.70 -45.14
CA ASN A 4 -17.67 -36.36 -44.57
C ASN A 4 -16.55 -36.17 -43.52
N LEU A 5 -15.47 -35.50 -43.92
CA LEU A 5 -14.43 -35.06 -43.01
C LEU A 5 -14.95 -33.83 -42.27
N ILE A 6 -15.37 -34.01 -41.01
CA ILE A 6 -15.72 -32.89 -40.14
C ILE A 6 -14.43 -32.07 -39.92
N PRO A 7 -14.38 -30.79 -40.33
CA PRO A 7 -13.21 -29.97 -40.10
C PRO A 7 -12.99 -29.77 -38.59
N PRO A 8 -11.74 -29.73 -38.11
CA PRO A 8 -11.46 -29.53 -36.70
C PRO A 8 -12.04 -28.20 -36.23
N LYS A 9 -12.97 -28.25 -35.26
CA LYS A 9 -13.57 -27.07 -34.65
C LYS A 9 -12.54 -26.41 -33.73
N ALA A 10 -12.18 -25.16 -33.99
CA ALA A 10 -11.31 -24.39 -33.12
C ALA A 10 -11.89 -24.38 -31.68
N PRO A 11 -11.07 -24.60 -30.65
CA PRO A 11 -11.56 -24.62 -29.28
C PRO A 11 -12.14 -23.24 -28.93
N ALA A 12 -13.31 -23.23 -28.30
CA ALA A 12 -13.81 -22.04 -27.61
C ALA A 12 -12.72 -21.59 -26.63
N VAL A 13 -12.32 -20.31 -26.70
CA VAL A 13 -11.26 -19.70 -25.89
C VAL A 13 -11.26 -20.28 -24.47
N ARG A 14 -10.20 -21.02 -24.12
CA ARG A 14 -10.21 -21.85 -22.90
C ARG A 14 -10.19 -21.03 -21.62
N PHE A 15 -9.61 -19.83 -21.66
CA PHE A 15 -9.54 -18.90 -20.54
C PHE A 15 -9.72 -17.47 -21.04
N ARG A 16 -10.69 -16.75 -20.49
CA ARG A 16 -10.85 -15.31 -20.74
C ARG A 16 -9.88 -14.56 -19.84
N ILE A 17 -8.84 -13.99 -20.43
CA ILE A 17 -7.91 -13.10 -19.71
C ILE A 17 -8.48 -11.69 -19.79
N GLU A 18 -8.80 -11.10 -18.65
CA GLU A 18 -9.13 -9.68 -18.61
C GLU A 18 -7.82 -8.87 -18.71
N PRO A 19 -7.68 -7.98 -19.71
CA PRO A 19 -6.48 -7.20 -19.88
C PRO A 19 -6.32 -6.20 -18.73
N ALA A 20 -5.09 -6.05 -18.23
CA ALA A 20 -4.77 -5.09 -17.16
C ALA A 20 -4.89 -3.62 -17.62
N TYR A 21 -4.75 -3.40 -18.93
CA TYR A 21 -4.79 -2.08 -19.56
C TYR A 21 -6.02 -1.92 -20.45
N ALA A 22 -6.52 -0.68 -20.54
CA ALA A 22 -7.69 -0.37 -21.33
C ALA A 22 -7.55 0.97 -22.06
N PRO A 23 -8.12 1.08 -23.28
CA PRO A 23 -8.17 2.35 -24.00
C PRO A 23 -9.15 3.31 -23.30
N ARG A 24 -9.02 4.59 -23.66
CA ARG A 24 -9.81 5.70 -23.12
C ARG A 24 -11.33 5.44 -23.15
N GLU A 25 -11.85 4.88 -24.23
CA GLU A 25 -13.29 4.59 -24.37
C GLU A 25 -13.79 3.61 -23.28
N LYS A 26 -13.03 2.54 -23.00
CA LYS A 26 -13.38 1.56 -21.97
C LYS A 26 -13.28 2.18 -20.57
N VAL A 27 -12.30 3.06 -20.33
CA VAL A 27 -12.18 3.82 -19.08
C VAL A 27 -13.35 4.79 -18.89
N ALA A 28 -13.76 5.50 -19.94
CA ALA A 28 -14.91 6.40 -19.87
C ALA A 28 -16.18 5.64 -19.46
N ARG A 29 -16.42 4.47 -20.06
CA ARG A 29 -17.56 3.60 -19.69
C ARG A 29 -17.51 3.13 -18.23
N LEU A 30 -16.32 2.82 -17.70
CA LEU A 30 -16.16 2.46 -16.28
C LEU A 30 -16.55 3.61 -15.34
N LEU A 31 -16.40 4.86 -15.79
CA LEU A 31 -16.80 6.05 -15.07
C LEU A 31 -18.24 6.49 -15.40
N HIS A 32 -18.99 5.68 -16.16
CA HIS A 32 -20.32 6.00 -16.68
C HIS A 32 -20.37 7.27 -17.53
N LEU A 33 -19.31 7.54 -18.28
CA LEU A 33 -19.19 8.66 -19.21
C LEU A 33 -19.07 8.15 -20.66
N THR A 34 -19.44 9.00 -21.60
CA THR A 34 -19.00 8.83 -22.99
C THR A 34 -17.53 9.24 -23.14
N GLU A 35 -16.85 8.76 -24.17
CA GLU A 35 -15.46 9.14 -24.40
C GLU A 35 -15.26 10.68 -24.55
N PRO A 36 -16.12 11.43 -25.27
CA PRO A 36 -16.02 12.89 -25.33
C PRO A 36 -16.16 13.55 -23.95
N GLN A 37 -17.15 13.14 -23.16
CA GLN A 37 -17.33 13.66 -21.80
C GLN A 37 -16.11 13.40 -20.91
N PHE A 38 -15.50 12.21 -21.04
CA PHE A 38 -14.26 11.90 -20.33
C PHE A 38 -13.12 12.84 -20.76
N ARG A 39 -12.98 13.16 -22.04
CA ARG A 39 -11.96 14.12 -22.52
C ARG A 39 -12.17 15.52 -21.95
N GLU A 40 -13.42 15.99 -21.90
CA GLU A 40 -13.78 17.31 -21.34
C GLU A 40 -13.46 17.42 -19.85
N CYS A 41 -13.69 16.35 -19.08
CA CYS A 41 -13.41 16.34 -17.64
C CYS A 41 -12.02 15.81 -17.26
N ALA A 42 -11.24 15.28 -18.21
CA ALA A 42 -9.93 14.65 -17.96
C ALA A 42 -8.98 15.56 -17.18
N SER A 43 -8.86 16.84 -17.57
CA SER A 43 -8.00 17.81 -16.87
C SER A 43 -8.38 17.92 -15.38
N LYS A 44 -9.67 18.00 -15.07
CA LYS A 44 -10.17 18.05 -13.69
C LYS A 44 -9.96 16.72 -12.95
N LEU A 45 -10.03 15.59 -13.66
CA LEU A 45 -9.74 14.27 -13.09
C LEU A 45 -8.25 14.16 -12.72
N TYR A 46 -7.34 14.55 -13.62
CA TYR A 46 -5.90 14.53 -13.36
C TYR A 46 -5.51 15.47 -12.21
N ALA A 47 -6.12 16.65 -12.11
CA ALA A 47 -5.93 17.55 -10.97
C ALA A 47 -6.37 16.93 -9.62
N ARG A 48 -7.27 15.93 -9.65
CA ARG A 48 -7.71 15.14 -8.49
C ARG A 48 -6.89 13.85 -8.31
N GLY A 49 -5.75 13.73 -8.99
CA GLY A 49 -4.86 12.57 -8.92
C GLY A 49 -5.38 11.33 -9.65
N PHE A 50 -6.29 11.47 -10.63
CA PHE A 50 -6.67 10.34 -11.49
C PHE A 50 -5.44 9.83 -12.28
N PRO A 51 -5.26 8.51 -12.45
CA PRO A 51 -4.10 7.96 -13.16
C PRO A 51 -3.99 8.49 -14.59
N LEU A 52 -2.78 8.89 -14.98
CA LEU A 52 -2.46 9.27 -16.36
C LEU A 52 -2.39 8.01 -17.25
N PRO A 53 -2.72 8.13 -18.54
CA PRO A 53 -2.46 7.06 -19.49
C PRO A 53 -0.96 6.85 -19.65
N ASP A 54 -0.58 5.63 -20.03
CA ASP A 54 0.78 5.31 -20.44
C ASP A 54 1.21 6.19 -21.63
N GLU A 55 2.42 6.75 -21.56
CA GLU A 55 2.91 7.72 -22.54
C GLU A 55 3.14 7.10 -23.92
N THR A 56 3.49 5.81 -23.95
CA THR A 56 3.83 5.10 -25.19
C THR A 56 2.59 4.55 -25.89
N THR A 57 1.66 3.98 -25.12
CA THR A 57 0.50 3.25 -25.65
C THR A 57 -0.80 4.03 -25.55
N GLY A 58 -0.86 5.09 -24.73
CA GLY A 58 -2.08 5.84 -24.44
C GLY A 58 -3.12 5.05 -23.63
N MET A 59 -2.75 3.88 -23.11
CA MET A 59 -3.63 2.98 -22.36
C MET A 59 -3.61 3.29 -20.88
N TYR A 60 -4.72 3.02 -20.19
CA TYR A 60 -4.83 3.20 -18.74
C TYR A 60 -4.72 1.87 -18.02
N HIS A 61 -4.03 1.87 -16.89
CA HIS A 61 -3.99 0.73 -15.99
C HIS A 61 -5.27 0.64 -15.17
N LEU A 62 -6.06 -0.41 -15.35
CA LEU A 62 -7.38 -0.56 -14.71
C LEU A 62 -7.28 -0.62 -13.19
N GLU A 63 -6.28 -1.33 -12.67
CA GLU A 63 -6.06 -1.44 -11.22
C GLU A 63 -5.72 -0.08 -10.57
N ALA A 64 -5.01 0.80 -11.28
CA ALA A 64 -4.68 2.13 -10.76
C ALA A 64 -5.95 2.98 -10.61
N ILE A 65 -6.90 2.84 -11.56
CA ILE A 65 -8.19 3.51 -11.51
C ILE A 65 -9.04 2.99 -10.35
N ASP A 66 -9.05 1.67 -10.13
CA ASP A 66 -9.74 1.05 -8.99
C ASP A 66 -9.18 1.55 -7.66
N ARG A 67 -7.86 1.51 -7.48
CA ARG A 67 -7.18 2.01 -6.27
C ARG A 67 -7.46 3.50 -6.03
N TRP A 68 -7.45 4.33 -7.08
CA TRP A 68 -7.82 5.74 -6.97
C TRP A 68 -9.27 5.92 -6.52
N SER A 69 -10.19 5.10 -7.01
CA SER A 69 -11.61 5.15 -6.64
C SER A 69 -11.81 4.75 -5.18
N LYS A 70 -11.14 3.68 -4.72
CA LYS A 70 -11.15 3.23 -3.33
C LYS A 70 -10.58 4.26 -2.37
N ARG A 71 -9.46 4.91 -2.73
CA ARG A 71 -8.84 5.96 -1.90
C ARG A 71 -9.76 7.15 -1.63
N LYS A 72 -10.72 7.44 -2.51
CA LYS A 72 -11.72 8.50 -2.30
C LYS A 72 -12.77 8.17 -1.25
N ARG A 73 -12.94 6.89 -0.93
CA ARG A 73 -13.91 6.40 0.04
C ARG A 73 -13.20 5.60 1.14
N PRO A 74 -12.39 6.27 1.98
CA PRO A 74 -11.71 5.61 3.10
C PRO A 74 -12.70 5.05 4.12
N ASP A 75 -13.95 5.54 4.12
CA ASP A 75 -15.08 5.01 4.88
C ASP A 75 -15.46 3.58 4.46
N LEU A 76 -15.36 3.25 3.16
CA LEU A 76 -15.69 1.93 2.63
C LEU A 76 -14.47 1.02 2.44
N PHE A 77 -13.27 1.62 2.27
CA PHE A 77 -12.03 0.90 1.97
C PHE A 77 -10.89 1.36 2.89
N PRO A 78 -10.98 1.12 4.21
CA PRO A 78 -9.97 1.55 5.17
C PRO A 78 -8.60 0.93 4.91
N GLU A 79 -8.54 -0.27 4.33
CA GLU A 79 -7.31 -0.96 3.94
C GLU A 79 -6.55 -0.30 2.79
N THR A 80 -7.23 0.55 2.02
CA THR A 80 -6.62 1.32 0.91
C THR A 80 -6.14 2.70 1.37
N GLY A 81 -6.49 3.11 2.60
CA GLY A 81 -5.92 4.28 3.26
C GLY A 81 -4.41 4.12 3.46
N PHE A 82 -3.71 5.25 3.63
CA PHE A 82 -2.28 5.21 3.95
C PHE A 82 -2.03 4.25 5.12
N PRO A 83 -0.94 3.46 5.10
CA PRO A 83 -0.57 2.71 6.28
C PRO A 83 -0.45 3.72 7.40
N VAL A 84 -1.28 3.58 8.44
CA VAL A 84 -1.10 4.32 9.68
C VAL A 84 0.36 4.08 10.05
N PRO A 85 1.20 5.13 10.17
CA PRO A 85 2.59 4.94 10.54
C PRO A 85 2.57 4.13 11.83
N THR A 86 3.06 2.90 11.73
CA THR A 86 3.15 2.03 12.89
C THR A 86 4.01 2.80 13.88
N PRO A 87 3.53 3.09 15.10
CA PRO A 87 4.34 3.84 16.07
C PRO A 87 5.69 3.15 16.14
N GLU A 88 6.76 3.93 15.99
CA GLU A 88 8.11 3.37 15.99
C GLU A 88 8.26 2.50 17.24
N PRO A 89 8.74 1.24 17.09
CA PRO A 89 8.93 0.39 18.24
C PRO A 89 9.82 1.16 19.24
N PRO A 90 9.53 1.10 20.55
CA PRO A 90 10.30 1.83 21.54
C PRO A 90 11.79 1.49 21.37
N PRO A 91 12.70 2.47 21.57
CA PRO A 91 14.11 2.24 21.41
C PRO A 91 14.52 1.03 22.23
N ARG A 92 15.29 0.11 21.61
CA ARG A 92 15.77 -1.09 22.30
C ARG A 92 16.62 -0.64 23.49
N VAL A 93 16.14 -0.92 24.70
CA VAL A 93 16.88 -0.65 25.93
C VAL A 93 17.92 -1.76 26.10
N ASP A 94 19.20 -1.39 26.16
CA ASP A 94 20.26 -2.31 26.55
C ASP A 94 20.15 -2.62 28.06
N LEU A 95 19.60 -3.79 28.36
CA LEU A 95 19.44 -4.26 29.73
C LEU A 95 20.79 -4.45 30.45
N GLY A 96 21.87 -4.74 29.72
CA GLY A 96 23.21 -4.90 30.28
C GLY A 96 23.77 -3.57 30.79
N ALA A 97 23.62 -2.50 30.00
CA ALA A 97 24.00 -1.14 30.41
C ALA A 97 23.22 -0.69 31.65
N LYS A 98 21.90 -0.93 31.67
CA LYS A 98 21.03 -0.58 32.79
C LYS A 98 21.37 -1.36 34.07
N ALA A 99 21.69 -2.65 33.95
CA ALA A 99 22.08 -3.47 35.10
C ALA A 99 23.40 -3.00 35.72
N ARG A 100 24.37 -2.60 34.88
CA ARG A 100 25.66 -2.08 35.34
C ARG A 100 25.50 -0.77 36.12
N GLU A 101 24.68 0.15 35.61
CA GLU A 101 24.38 1.42 36.29
C GLU A 101 23.71 1.21 37.65
N MET A 102 22.75 0.28 37.72
CA MET A 102 22.07 -0.09 38.98
C MET A 102 23.04 -0.65 40.02
N TYR A 103 23.96 -1.52 39.60
CA TYR A 103 24.97 -2.09 40.50
C TYR A 103 25.92 -1.00 41.03
N GLU A 104 26.39 -0.10 40.18
CA GLU A 104 27.26 1.01 40.57
C GLU A 104 26.55 1.97 41.55
N ALA A 105 25.28 2.27 41.31
CA ALA A 105 24.47 3.08 42.22
C ALA A 105 24.28 2.40 43.59
N GLU A 106 24.06 1.09 43.61
CA GLU A 106 23.93 0.33 44.86
C GLU A 106 25.25 0.29 45.64
N GLN A 107 26.38 0.11 44.95
CA GLN A 107 27.71 0.16 45.56
C GLN A 107 28.01 1.54 46.16
N ARG A 108 27.66 2.63 45.45
CA ARG A 108 27.80 4.00 45.97
C ARG A 108 26.97 4.21 47.24
N ARG A 109 25.70 3.80 47.24
CA ARG A 109 24.83 3.88 48.42
C ARG A 109 25.40 3.10 49.60
N ARG A 110 25.88 1.88 49.36
CA ARG A 110 26.51 1.06 50.42
C ARG A 110 27.78 1.71 50.96
N ALA A 111 28.63 2.26 50.10
CA ALA A 111 29.84 2.95 50.50
C ALA A 111 29.54 4.22 51.33
N GLU A 112 28.53 5.01 50.92
CA GLU A 112 28.07 6.19 51.66
C GLU A 112 27.56 5.81 53.06
N ILE A 113 26.74 4.77 53.18
CA ILE A 113 26.24 4.28 54.46
C ILE A 113 27.39 3.84 55.38
N LEU A 114 28.38 3.11 54.84
CA LEU A 114 29.57 2.69 55.59
C LEU A 114 30.43 3.89 56.03
N ALA A 115 30.60 4.89 55.16
CA ALA A 115 31.33 6.11 55.47
C ALA A 115 30.63 6.95 56.56
N GLN A 116 29.30 7.05 56.52
CA GLN A 116 28.50 7.72 57.56
C GLN A 116 28.61 7.02 58.91
N ARG A 117 28.59 5.67 58.93
CA ARG A 117 28.79 4.88 60.15
C ARG A 117 30.18 5.10 60.75
N ARG A 118 31.23 5.18 59.90
CA ARG A 118 32.61 5.43 60.35
C ARG A 118 32.83 6.83 60.93
N ARG A 119 32.09 7.85 60.48
CA ARG A 119 32.19 9.22 61.01
C ARG A 119 31.47 9.44 62.34
N LYS A 120 30.59 8.52 62.73
CA LYS A 120 29.74 8.63 63.93
C LYS A 120 30.26 7.79 65.12
N SER A 121 31.39 7.11 64.94
CA SER A 121 32.14 6.39 65.98
C SER A 121 33.43 7.14 66.30
#